data_AF-A0A355FTE8-F1
#
_entry.id   AF-A0A355FTE8-F1
#
_cell.length_a   1.000
_cell.length_b   1.000
_cell.length_c   1.000
_cell.angle_alpha   90.00
_cell.angle_beta   90.00
_cell.angle_gamma   90.00
#
_symmetry.space_group_name_H-M   'P 1'
#
loop_
_entity.id
_entity.type
_entity.pdbx_description
1 polymer ?
#
loop_
_entity_poly.entity_id
_entity_poly.type
_entity_poly.pdbx_seq_one_letter_code
_entity_poly.pdbx_strand_id
1 'polypeptide(L)'
;MELQEIDVREACARMIWNGVYDQINMNSFNFVNATFDDLYQRFPTQAEFDVSYDIIEYNQPSLLFGMSANDKPSYIDAMVWNPEWDEGMVRWQFRSFLARDPSDAEVLEANADFLLNLQTADIQRYILQSDEYAGF
;
A
#
# COMPACT_ATOMS: atom_id res chain seq x y z
N MET A 1 -3.76 -24.33 18.81
CA MET A 1 -3.22 -23.03 18.38
C MET A 1 -4.21 -22.50 17.37
N GLU A 2 -5.13 -21.66 17.81
CA GLU A 2 -6.00 -20.93 16.88
C GLU A 2 -5.11 -19.97 16.08
N LEU A 3 -5.25 -20.00 14.75
CA LEU A 3 -4.63 -18.99 13.91
C LEU A 3 -5.39 -17.69 14.19
N GLN A 4 -4.70 -16.67 14.71
CA GLN A 4 -5.26 -15.32 14.73
C GLN A 4 -5.54 -14.90 13.29
N GLU A 5 -6.74 -14.39 13.03
CA GLU A 5 -7.08 -13.77 11.76
C GLU A 5 -6.20 -12.53 11.58
N ILE A 6 -5.53 -12.44 10.42
CA ILE A 6 -4.78 -11.26 9.99
C ILE A 6 -5.48 -10.69 8.76
N ASP A 7 -5.51 -9.37 8.64
CA ASP A 7 -6.04 -8.71 7.46
C ASP A 7 -4.96 -8.55 6.38
N VAL A 8 -5.33 -7.93 5.25
CA VAL A 8 -4.41 -7.72 4.11
C VAL A 8 -3.29 -6.74 4.47
N ARG A 9 -3.56 -5.75 5.34
CA ARG A 9 -2.54 -4.80 5.80
C ARG A 9 -1.43 -5.53 6.55
N GLU A 10 -1.81 -6.33 7.55
CA GLU A 10 -0.88 -7.12 8.35
C GLU A 10 -0.15 -8.17 7.49
N ALA A 11 -0.84 -8.78 6.52
CA ALA A 11 -0.21 -9.70 5.59
C ALA A 11 0.88 -8.99 4.76
N CYS A 12 0.58 -7.84 4.17
CA CYS A 12 1.55 -7.05 3.39
C CYS A 12 2.71 -6.54 4.25
N ALA A 13 2.45 -6.07 5.47
CA ALA A 13 3.49 -5.64 6.41
C ALA A 13 4.48 -6.78 6.71
N ARG A 14 4.00 -8.00 6.93
CA ARG A 14 4.85 -9.19 7.13
C ARG A 14 5.59 -9.61 5.86
N MET A 15 4.99 -9.43 4.68
CA MET A 15 5.62 -9.71 3.39
C MET A 15 6.73 -8.72 3.04
N ILE A 16 6.68 -7.50 3.57
CA ILE A 16 7.77 -6.52 3.49
C ILE A 16 8.81 -6.79 4.59
N TRP A 17 8.36 -7.15 5.80
CA TRP A 17 9.21 -7.46 6.94
C TRP A 17 9.77 -8.90 6.90
N ASN A 18 10.53 -9.23 5.87
CA ASN A 18 11.29 -10.49 5.85
C ASN A 18 12.60 -10.39 5.05
N GLY A 19 13.50 -11.33 5.34
CA GLY A 19 14.84 -11.35 4.73
C GLY A 19 14.86 -11.66 3.23
N VAL A 20 13.80 -12.23 2.65
CA VAL A 20 13.72 -12.46 1.20
C VAL A 20 13.45 -11.15 0.48
N TYR A 21 12.49 -10.36 0.99
CA TYR A 21 12.20 -9.03 0.49
C TYR A 21 13.45 -8.14 0.53
N ASP A 22 14.23 -8.23 1.61
CA ASP A 22 15.50 -7.50 1.76
C ASP A 22 16.56 -7.93 0.77
N GLN A 23 16.65 -9.22 0.45
CA GLN A 23 17.61 -9.71 -0.54
C GLN A 23 17.28 -9.24 -1.95
N ILE A 24 15.99 -9.22 -2.30
CA ILE A 24 15.52 -8.72 -3.60
C ILE A 24 15.73 -7.20 -3.67
N ASN A 25 15.36 -6.48 -2.61
CA ASN A 25 15.42 -5.03 -2.52
C ASN A 25 16.66 -4.57 -1.74
N MET A 26 17.82 -5.09 -2.17
CA MET A 26 19.13 -5.16 -1.49
C MET A 26 19.80 -3.86 -1.00
N ASN A 27 19.12 -2.70 -1.06
CA ASN A 27 19.55 -1.42 -0.48
C ASN A 27 18.34 -0.52 -0.17
N SER A 28 18.55 0.53 0.62
CA SER A 28 17.49 1.45 1.05
C SER A 28 16.78 2.15 -0.10
N PHE A 29 17.48 2.49 -1.19
CA PHE A 29 16.87 3.08 -2.39
C PHE A 29 15.87 2.10 -3.03
N ASN A 30 16.27 0.85 -3.24
CA ASN A 30 15.43 -0.19 -3.83
C ASN A 30 14.28 -0.56 -2.90
N PHE A 31 14.55 -0.69 -1.59
CA PHE A 31 13.55 -1.00 -0.59
C PHE A 31 12.44 0.07 -0.56
N VAL A 32 12.80 1.35 -0.48
CA VAL A 32 11.82 2.45 -0.48
C VAL A 32 11.02 2.49 -1.77
N ASN A 33 11.66 2.32 -2.93
CA ASN A 33 10.91 2.31 -4.19
C ASN A 33 9.97 1.10 -4.30
N ALA A 34 10.42 -0.09 -3.86
CA ALA A 34 9.63 -1.31 -3.92
C ALA A 34 8.42 -1.24 -2.98
N THR A 35 8.56 -0.73 -1.76
CA THR A 35 7.42 -0.61 -0.84
C THR A 35 6.35 0.36 -1.35
N PHE A 36 6.74 1.45 -2.00
CA PHE A 36 5.81 2.37 -2.64
C PHE A 36 5.10 1.73 -3.85
N ASP A 37 5.85 1.05 -4.71
CA ASP A 37 5.28 0.39 -5.89
C ASP A 37 4.32 -0.75 -5.48
N ASP A 38 4.77 -1.62 -4.58
CA ASP A 38 3.99 -2.77 -4.12
C ASP A 38 2.71 -2.35 -3.39
N LEU A 39 2.78 -1.36 -2.50
CA LEU A 39 1.63 -0.96 -1.68
C LEU A 39 0.74 0.09 -2.34
N TYR A 40 1.31 1.06 -3.04
CA TYR A 40 0.58 2.22 -3.56
C TYR A 40 0.51 2.26 -5.08
N GLN A 41 1.13 1.31 -5.77
CA GLN A 41 1.05 1.20 -7.22
C GLN A 41 1.65 2.43 -7.94
N ARG A 42 2.57 3.13 -7.27
CA ARG A 42 3.30 4.33 -7.73
C ARG A 42 4.68 4.41 -7.09
N PHE A 43 5.57 5.21 -7.68
CA PHE A 43 6.81 5.61 -7.02
C PHE A 43 6.59 6.74 -5.99
N PRO A 44 7.49 6.90 -5.01
CA PRO A 44 7.45 8.01 -4.08
C PRO A 44 7.71 9.33 -4.80
N THR A 45 7.10 10.41 -4.31
CA THR A 45 7.56 11.77 -4.58
C THR A 45 8.95 11.99 -3.96
N GLN A 46 9.66 13.03 -4.39
CA GLN A 46 10.99 13.31 -3.83
C GLN A 46 10.96 13.50 -2.31
N ALA A 47 9.96 14.22 -1.78
CA ALA A 47 9.85 14.46 -0.34
C ALA A 47 9.55 13.17 0.44
N GLU A 48 8.68 12.30 -0.09
CA GLU A 48 8.42 10.98 0.49
C GLU A 48 9.67 10.11 0.46
N PHE A 49 10.40 10.12 -0.66
CA PHE A 49 11.63 9.34 -0.82
C PHE A 49 12.69 9.78 0.17
N ASP A 50 12.97 11.09 0.27
CA ASP A 50 14.01 11.62 1.16
C ASP A 50 13.74 11.25 2.63
N VAL A 51 12.50 11.46 3.09
CA VAL A 51 12.08 11.08 4.45
C VAL A 51 12.18 9.58 4.66
N SER A 52 11.67 8.77 3.72
CA SER A 52 11.69 7.31 3.81
C SER A 52 13.11 6.76 3.83
N TYR A 53 13.99 7.31 2.99
CA TYR A 53 15.38 6.91 2.89
C TYR A 53 16.11 7.16 4.20
N ASP A 54 15.94 8.34 4.80
CA ASP A 54 16.59 8.68 6.07
C ASP A 54 16.12 7.79 7.23
N ILE A 55 14.84 7.39 7.24
CA ILE A 55 14.32 6.44 8.22
C ILE A 55 14.96 5.06 8.03
N ILE A 56 15.01 4.55 6.80
CA ILE A 56 15.48 3.18 6.50
C ILE A 56 17.00 3.05 6.60
N GLU A 57 17.76 3.99 6.04
CA GLU A 57 19.22 3.92 5.98
C GLU A 57 19.86 4.33 7.31
N TYR A 58 19.36 5.39 7.92
CA TYR A 58 20.03 6.05 9.04
C TYR A 58 19.28 5.96 10.36
N ASN A 59 18.10 5.32 10.40
CA ASN A 59 17.20 5.31 11.56
C ASN A 59 16.93 6.74 12.09
N GLN A 60 16.84 7.72 11.20
CA GLN A 60 16.56 9.10 11.57
C GLN A 60 15.06 9.25 11.87
N PRO A 61 14.67 9.71 13.08
CA PRO A 61 13.27 9.96 13.38
C PRO A 61 12.68 11.03 12.48
N SER A 62 11.58 10.72 11.81
CA SER A 62 10.84 11.66 10.94
C SER A 62 9.34 11.36 10.94
N LEU A 63 8.57 12.21 10.25
CA LEU A 63 7.14 12.03 10.03
C LEU A 63 6.88 11.55 8.61
N LEU A 64 6.36 10.34 8.46
CA LEU A 64 5.90 9.77 7.19
C LEU A 64 4.38 9.58 7.27
N PHE A 65 3.64 10.20 6.34
CA PHE A 65 2.17 10.23 6.35
C PHE A 65 1.54 10.69 7.67
N GLY A 66 2.22 11.58 8.39
CA GLY A 66 1.77 12.08 9.70
C GLY A 66 2.03 11.11 10.87
N MET A 67 2.69 9.98 10.62
CA MET A 67 3.10 9.00 11.64
C MET A 67 4.60 9.12 11.93
N SER A 68 4.96 8.99 13.21
CA SER A 68 6.36 8.97 13.62
C SER A 68 6.99 7.63 13.23
N ALA A 69 8.10 7.69 12.49
CA ALA A 69 8.90 6.53 12.14
C ALA A 69 10.38 6.84 12.35
N ASN A 70 11.10 5.88 12.92
CA ASN A 70 12.51 6.03 13.31
C ASN A 70 13.34 4.75 13.09
N ASP A 71 12.71 3.71 12.56
CA ASP A 71 13.31 2.44 12.22
C ASP A 71 12.45 1.75 11.16
N LYS A 72 12.95 0.65 10.61
CA LYS A 72 12.24 -0.09 9.57
C LYS A 72 10.88 -0.66 10.01
N PRO A 73 10.69 -1.22 11.22
CA PRO A 73 9.36 -1.61 11.68
C PRO A 73 8.36 -0.46 11.71
N SER A 74 8.71 0.67 12.33
CA SER A 74 7.85 1.85 12.39
C SER A 74 7.60 2.49 11.01
N TYR A 75 8.56 2.38 10.08
CA TYR A 75 8.36 2.72 8.68
C TYR A 75 7.28 1.85 8.03
N ILE A 76 7.36 0.52 8.18
CA ILE A 76 6.37 -0.40 7.59
C ILE A 76 4.98 -0.14 8.17
N ASP A 77 4.89 0.10 9.48
CA ASP A 77 3.63 0.48 10.12
C ASP A 77 3.08 1.79 9.53
N ALA A 78 3.92 2.81 9.36
CA ALA A 78 3.52 4.07 8.72
C ALA A 78 3.06 3.88 7.27
N MET A 79 3.62 2.91 6.54
CA MET A 79 3.23 2.60 5.16
C MET A 79 1.86 1.89 5.06
N VAL A 80 1.43 1.13 6.06
CA VAL A 80 0.15 0.38 5.97
C VAL A 80 -0.99 1.04 6.73
N TRP A 81 -0.71 1.99 7.62
CA TRP A 81 -1.69 2.68 8.47
C TRP A 81 -1.95 4.13 8.09
N ASN A 82 -2.02 4.42 6.79
CA ASN A 82 -2.32 5.76 6.28
C ASN A 82 -3.32 5.74 5.11
N PRO A 83 -3.95 6.88 4.74
CA PRO A 83 -4.96 6.91 3.68
C PRO A 83 -4.47 6.54 2.27
N GLU A 84 -3.18 6.69 1.94
CA GLU A 84 -2.64 6.28 0.64
C GLU A 84 -2.73 4.76 0.45
N TRP A 85 -2.75 4.00 1.54
CA TRP A 85 -3.01 2.55 1.50
C TRP A 85 -4.33 2.24 0.80
N ASP A 86 -5.41 2.97 1.14
CA ASP A 86 -6.74 2.68 0.62
C ASP A 86 -6.77 2.91 -0.90
N GLU A 87 -6.17 4.01 -1.38
CA GLU A 87 -6.01 4.28 -2.81
C GLU A 87 -5.12 3.22 -3.50
N GLY A 88 -4.01 2.82 -2.88
CA GLY A 88 -3.15 1.75 -3.38
C GLY A 88 -3.90 0.44 -3.60
N MET A 89 -4.76 0.09 -2.65
CA MET A 89 -5.63 -1.09 -2.75
C MET A 89 -6.66 -0.98 -3.86
N VAL A 90 -7.25 0.21 -4.07
CA VAL A 90 -8.15 0.45 -5.21
C VAL A 90 -7.38 0.25 -6.53
N ARG A 91 -6.22 0.91 -6.69
CA ARG A 91 -5.40 0.81 -7.90
C ARG A 91 -4.99 -0.64 -8.20
N TRP A 92 -4.53 -1.38 -7.19
CA TRP A 92 -4.13 -2.77 -7.34
C TRP A 92 -5.28 -3.65 -7.85
N GLN A 93 -6.48 -3.46 -7.34
CA GLN A 93 -7.63 -4.26 -7.75
C GLN A 93 -8.15 -3.90 -9.14
N PHE A 94 -8.20 -2.62 -9.49
CA PHE A 94 -8.51 -2.20 -10.86
C PHE A 94 -7.54 -2.80 -11.87
N ARG A 95 -6.23 -2.76 -11.59
CA ARG A 95 -5.22 -3.40 -12.45
C ARG A 95 -5.39 -4.91 -12.50
N SER A 96 -5.75 -5.55 -11.40
CA SER A 96 -5.91 -7.00 -11.31
C SER A 96 -7.14 -7.53 -12.04
N PHE A 97 -8.26 -6.79 -12.02
CA PHE A 97 -9.55 -7.25 -12.56
C PHE A 97 -9.93 -6.61 -13.89
N LEU A 98 -9.51 -5.36 -14.16
CA LEU A 98 -9.84 -4.61 -15.38
C LEU A 98 -8.62 -4.35 -16.28
N ALA A 99 -7.40 -4.72 -15.84
CA ALA A 99 -6.17 -4.50 -16.58
C ALA A 99 -5.90 -3.03 -16.98
N ARG A 100 -6.38 -2.07 -16.18
CA ARG A 100 -6.15 -0.63 -16.33
C ARG A 100 -6.06 0.07 -14.99
N ASP A 101 -5.57 1.32 -15.00
CA ASP A 101 -5.68 2.20 -13.84
C ASP A 101 -7.13 2.69 -13.65
N PRO A 102 -7.56 2.90 -12.39
CA PRO A 102 -8.80 3.62 -12.10
C PRO A 102 -8.66 5.10 -12.50
N SER A 103 -9.76 5.70 -12.92
CA SER A 103 -9.88 7.15 -13.08
C SER A 103 -9.98 7.84 -11.71
N ASP A 104 -9.70 9.14 -11.67
CA ASP A 104 -9.81 9.93 -10.43
C ASP A 104 -11.23 9.87 -9.82
N ALA A 105 -12.26 9.80 -10.68
CA ALA A 105 -13.65 9.64 -10.25
C ALA A 105 -13.91 8.29 -9.59
N GLU A 106 -13.37 7.20 -10.16
CA GLU A 106 -13.49 5.85 -9.60
C GLU A 106 -12.71 5.70 -8.29
N VAL A 107 -11.52 6.30 -8.20
CA VAL A 107 -10.77 6.36 -6.93
C VAL A 107 -11.56 7.13 -5.88
N LEU A 108 -12.14 8.28 -6.25
CA LEU A 108 -12.94 9.08 -5.32
C LEU A 108 -14.21 8.36 -4.88
N GLU A 109 -14.96 7.73 -5.79
CA GLU A 109 -16.14 6.93 -5.46
C GLU A 109 -15.79 5.76 -4.57
N ALA A 110 -14.78 4.98 -4.93
CA ALA A 110 -14.29 3.88 -4.09
C ALA A 110 -13.92 4.39 -2.70
N ASN A 111 -13.04 5.40 -2.60
CA ASN A 111 -12.63 5.94 -1.31
C ASN A 111 -13.81 6.49 -0.49
N ALA A 112 -14.83 7.08 -1.13
CA ALA A 112 -16.04 7.58 -0.47
C ALA A 112 -16.94 6.46 0.05
N ASP A 113 -17.16 5.42 -0.76
CA ASP A 113 -17.97 4.24 -0.39
C ASP A 113 -17.32 3.41 0.72
N PHE A 114 -15.99 3.50 0.84
CA PHE A 114 -15.21 2.74 1.79
C PHE A 114 -14.70 3.54 2.99
N LEU A 115 -15.24 4.76 3.21
CA LEU A 115 -14.95 5.60 4.37
C LEU A 115 -15.29 4.87 5.68
N LEU A 116 -14.23 4.31 6.31
CA LEU A 116 -14.17 3.52 7.56
C LEU A 116 -14.24 1.99 7.32
N ASN A 117 -13.06 1.38 7.27
CA ASN A 117 -12.82 -0.08 7.20
C ASN A 117 -13.03 -0.72 5.84
N LEU A 118 -12.41 -0.17 4.79
CA LEU A 118 -12.31 -0.79 3.49
C LEU A 118 -11.77 -2.23 3.57
N GLN A 119 -12.61 -3.22 3.29
CA GLN A 119 -12.14 -4.59 3.08
C GLN A 119 -11.84 -4.80 1.61
N THR A 120 -10.80 -5.55 1.29
CA THR A 120 -10.48 -5.91 -0.10
C THR A 120 -11.71 -6.40 -0.86
N ALA A 121 -12.55 -7.21 -0.23
CA ALA A 121 -13.76 -7.77 -0.81
C ALA A 121 -14.78 -6.71 -1.27
N ASP A 122 -14.80 -5.53 -0.66
CA ASP A 122 -15.75 -4.46 -1.02
C ASP A 122 -15.38 -3.86 -2.39
N ILE A 123 -14.09 -3.59 -2.64
CA ILE A 123 -13.60 -3.14 -3.95
C ILE A 123 -13.79 -4.24 -5.00
N GLN A 124 -13.50 -5.50 -4.65
CA GLN A 124 -13.73 -6.64 -5.56
C GLN A 124 -15.18 -6.67 -6.00
N ARG A 125 -16.11 -6.52 -5.06
CA ARG A 125 -17.53 -6.51 -5.38
C ARG A 125 -17.91 -5.34 -6.30
N TYR A 126 -17.42 -4.14 -6.03
CA TYR A 126 -17.64 -2.97 -6.88
C TYR A 126 -17.20 -3.25 -8.34
N ILE A 127 -15.98 -3.76 -8.52
CA ILE A 127 -15.43 -4.03 -9.85
C ILE A 127 -16.17 -5.19 -10.53
N LEU A 128 -16.35 -6.33 -9.84
CA LEU A 128 -16.92 -7.55 -10.42
C LEU A 128 -18.40 -7.43 -10.81
N GLN A 129 -19.11 -6.43 -10.27
CA GLN A 129 -20.50 -6.14 -10.62
C GLN A 129 -20.64 -5.12 -11.76
N SER A 130 -19.54 -4.52 -12.23
CA SER A 130 -19.54 -3.53 -13.30
C SER A 130 -19.81 -4.16 -14.67
N ASP A 131 -20.45 -3.39 -15.55
CA ASP A 131 -20.65 -3.77 -16.96
C ASP A 131 -19.30 -3.96 -17.67
N GLU A 132 -18.30 -3.12 -17.36
CA GLU A 132 -16.96 -3.22 -17.93
C GLU A 132 -16.31 -4.56 -17.63
N TYR A 133 -16.35 -5.03 -16.38
CA TYR A 133 -15.84 -6.35 -16.02
C TYR A 133 -16.60 -7.47 -16.74
N ALA A 134 -17.91 -7.31 -16.92
CA ALA A 134 -18.75 -8.27 -17.64
C ALA A 134 -18.60 -8.20 -19.17
N GLY A 135 -17.92 -7.19 -19.71
CA GLY A 135 -17.69 -6.98 -21.13
C GLY A 135 -18.89 -6.37 -21.88
N PHE A 136 -19.75 -5.62 -21.18
CA PHE A 136 -20.91 -4.91 -21.75
C PHE A 136 -20.68 -3.42 -21.91
#